data_AF-A0A2E5WLV5-F1
#
_entry.id   AF-A0A2E5WLV5-F1
#
_cell.length_a   1.000
_cell.length_b   1.000
_cell.length_c   1.000
_cell.angle_alpha   90.00
_cell.angle_beta   90.00
_cell.angle_gamma   90.00
#
_symmetry.space_group_name_H-M   'P 1'
#
loop_
_entity.id
_entity.type
_entity.pdbx_description
1 polymer ?
#
loop_
_entity_poly.entity_id
_entity_poly.type
_entity_poly.pdbx_seq_one_letter_code
_entity_poly.pdbx_strand_id
1 'polypeptide(L)'
;MKSRVEMQQFLISEVQKQFEAQKISVVELAEILYMISKADDSEEFVLILDLFKDKFDVFFAILDSLKIEDQETFEEVITKIIPLIIKDDPLLASQVSSRATQSGVTMESLVNEFPNIKKYLN
;
A
#
# COMPACT_ATOMS: atom_id res chain seq x y z
N MET A 1 0.17 -2.40 -6.83
CA MET A 1 -0.52 -1.10 -6.78
C MET A 1 -1.77 -1.14 -7.64
N LYS A 2 -2.94 -0.93 -7.02
CA LYS A 2 -4.24 -0.91 -7.72
C LYS A 2 -4.30 0.18 -8.77
N SER A 3 -5.04 -0.06 -9.85
CA SER A 3 -5.36 0.98 -10.82
C SER A 3 -6.28 2.04 -10.22
N ARG A 4 -6.26 3.26 -10.77
CA ARG A 4 -7.15 4.36 -10.37
C ARG A 4 -8.62 3.94 -10.37
N VAL A 5 -9.02 3.12 -11.34
CA VAL A 5 -10.41 2.64 -11.46
C VAL A 5 -10.76 1.71 -10.29
N GLU A 6 -9.89 0.78 -9.93
CA GLU A 6 -10.10 -0.11 -8.79
C GLU A 6 -10.14 0.65 -7.46
N MET A 7 -9.28 1.66 -7.29
CA MET A 7 -9.29 2.52 -6.09
C MET A 7 -10.56 3.37 -6.01
N GLN A 8 -11.04 3.92 -7.13
CA GLN A 8 -12.31 4.64 -7.19
C GLN A 8 -13.50 3.75 -6.84
N GLN A 9 -13.55 2.52 -7.36
CA GLN A 9 -14.61 1.57 -7.03
C GLN A 9 -14.61 1.20 -5.56
N PHE A 10 -13.44 0.96 -4.99
CA PHE A 10 -13.30 0.66 -3.57
C PHE A 10 -13.74 1.84 -2.69
N LEU A 11 -13.29 3.06 -3.03
CA LEU A 11 -13.71 4.28 -2.34
C LEU A 11 -15.23 4.49 -2.41
N ILE A 12 -15.83 4.34 -3.59
CA ILE A 12 -17.27 4.48 -3.76
C ILE A 12 -18.00 3.49 -2.86
N SER A 13 -17.54 2.24 -2.78
CA SER A 13 -18.14 1.24 -1.90
C SER A 13 -18.03 1.62 -0.42
N GLU A 14 -16.86 2.06 0.05
CA GLU A 14 -16.67 2.45 1.45
C GLU A 14 -17.46 3.72 1.82
N VAL A 15 -17.47 4.71 0.94
CA VAL A 15 -18.25 5.94 1.10
C VAL A 15 -19.75 5.63 1.13
N GLN A 16 -20.25 4.73 0.27
CA GLN A 16 -21.64 4.28 0.31
C GLN A 16 -21.99 3.63 1.65
N LYS A 17 -21.16 2.70 2.15
CA LYS A 17 -21.39 2.06 3.47
C LYS A 17 -21.46 3.08 4.59
N GLN A 18 -20.56 4.07 4.59
CA GLN A 18 -20.57 5.12 5.62
C GLN A 18 -21.77 6.06 5.49
N PHE A 19 -22.19 6.37 4.27
CA PHE A 19 -23.38 7.18 4.02
C PHE A 19 -24.66 6.47 4.47
N GLU A 20 -24.82 5.18 4.14
CA GLU A 20 -25.94 4.34 4.60
C GLU A 20 -25.98 4.21 6.13
N ALA A 21 -24.79 4.13 6.76
CA ALA A 21 -24.63 4.14 8.21
C ALA A 21 -24.79 5.53 8.85
N GLN A 22 -25.11 6.57 8.07
CA GLN A 22 -25.25 7.97 8.50
C GLN A 22 -24.00 8.55 9.20
N LYS A 23 -22.82 8.01 8.89
CA LYS A 23 -21.53 8.46 9.43
C LYS A 23 -20.95 9.64 8.65
N ILE A 24 -21.40 9.82 7.40
CA ILE A 24 -21.07 10.97 6.57
C ILE A 24 -22.35 11.59 6.03
N SER A 25 -22.36 12.91 5.93
CA SER A 25 -23.43 13.71 5.35
C SER A 25 -23.36 13.74 3.82
N VAL A 26 -24.43 14.21 3.19
CA VAL A 26 -24.46 14.42 1.73
C VAL A 26 -23.44 15.48 1.27
N VAL A 27 -23.10 16.43 2.14
CA VAL A 27 -22.11 17.48 1.86
C VAL A 27 -20.72 16.87 1.85
N GLU A 28 -20.39 16.08 2.88
CA GLU A 28 -19.10 15.36 2.96
C GLU A 28 -18.94 14.38 1.79
N LEU A 29 -20.00 13.68 1.41
CA LEU A 29 -20.03 12.84 0.21
C LEU A 29 -19.66 13.64 -1.05
N ALA A 30 -20.28 14.81 -1.26
CA ALA A 30 -20.01 15.65 -2.42
C ALA A 30 -18.57 16.19 -2.43
N GLU A 31 -18.04 16.57 -1.26
CA GLU A 31 -16.64 16.98 -1.12
C GLU A 31 -15.67 15.84 -1.45
N ILE A 32 -15.91 14.63 -0.92
CA ILE A 32 -15.12 13.43 -1.22
C ILE A 32 -15.08 13.18 -2.73
N LEU A 33 -16.25 13.13 -3.37
CA LEU A 33 -16.36 12.90 -4.81
C LEU A 33 -15.68 14.00 -5.64
N TYR A 34 -15.79 15.26 -5.21
CA TYR A 34 -15.12 16.37 -5.87
C TYR A 34 -13.60 16.25 -5.78
N MET A 35 -13.04 15.98 -4.59
CA MET A 35 -11.59 15.87 -4.41
C MET A 35 -11.01 14.75 -5.26
N ILE A 36 -11.62 13.55 -5.25
CA ILE A 36 -11.10 12.43 -6.03
C ILE A 36 -11.23 12.61 -7.55
N SER A 37 -12.18 13.45 -8.00
CA SER A 37 -12.30 13.80 -9.42
C SER A 37 -11.10 14.59 -9.94
N LYS A 38 -10.29 15.17 -9.04
CA LYS A 38 -9.11 15.97 -9.36
C LYS A 38 -7.83 15.15 -9.54
N ALA A 39 -7.81 13.89 -9.12
CA ALA A 39 -6.67 13.02 -9.38
C ALA A 39 -6.66 12.57 -10.84
N ASP A 40 -5.58 12.82 -11.55
CA ASP A 40 -5.40 12.40 -12.95
C ASP A 40 -4.98 10.93 -13.05
N ASP A 41 -4.15 10.47 -12.10
CA ASP A 41 -3.62 9.11 -12.03
C ASP A 41 -3.73 8.47 -10.65
N SER A 42 -3.16 7.27 -10.50
CA SER A 42 -3.18 6.51 -9.26
C SER A 42 -2.32 7.13 -8.16
N GLU A 43 -1.21 7.78 -8.49
CA GLU A 43 -0.30 8.38 -7.50
C GLU A 43 -0.95 9.64 -6.90
N GLU A 44 -1.50 10.50 -7.76
CA GLU A 44 -2.26 11.67 -7.31
C GLU A 44 -3.49 11.27 -6.49
N PHE A 45 -4.15 10.16 -6.84
CA PHE A 45 -5.28 9.64 -6.07
C PHE A 45 -4.87 9.31 -4.63
N VAL A 46 -3.77 8.57 -4.45
CA VAL A 46 -3.23 8.23 -3.13
C VAL A 46 -2.81 9.48 -2.37
N LEU A 47 -2.20 10.45 -3.05
CA LEU A 47 -1.75 11.71 -2.44
C LEU A 47 -2.93 12.56 -1.93
N ILE A 48 -4.02 12.63 -2.69
CA ILE A 48 -5.27 13.28 -2.25
C ILE A 48 -5.84 12.57 -1.02
N LEU A 49 -5.91 11.23 -1.03
CA LEU A 49 -6.40 10.49 0.13
C LEU A 49 -5.55 10.78 1.38
N ASP A 50 -4.22 10.80 1.25
CA ASP A 50 -3.32 11.02 2.38
C ASP A 50 -3.41 12.45 2.94
N LEU A 51 -3.57 13.46 2.08
CA LEU A 51 -3.73 14.87 2.47
C LEU A 51 -5.01 15.12 3.28
N PHE A 52 -6.07 14.38 3.00
CA PHE A 52 -7.40 14.61 3.57
C PHE A 52 -7.85 13.51 4.55
N LYS A 53 -7.01 12.53 4.87
CA LYS A 53 -7.37 11.40 5.75
C LYS A 53 -7.84 11.84 7.13
N ASP A 54 -7.25 12.90 7.68
CA ASP A 54 -7.62 13.41 9.01
C ASP A 54 -8.98 14.13 9.00
N LYS A 55 -9.49 14.49 7.81
CA LYS A 55 -10.81 15.08 7.62
C LYS A 55 -11.88 14.00 7.37
N PHE A 56 -11.51 12.88 6.76
CA PHE A 56 -12.44 11.82 6.37
C PHE A 56 -11.91 10.44 6.73
N ASP A 57 -12.48 9.84 7.78
CA ASP A 57 -12.11 8.51 8.27
C ASP A 57 -12.17 7.42 7.19
N VAL A 58 -13.04 7.58 6.19
CA VAL A 58 -13.18 6.65 5.06
C VAL A 58 -11.90 6.47 4.26
N PHE A 59 -11.00 7.47 4.24
CA PHE A 59 -9.74 7.39 3.51
C PHE A 59 -8.71 6.49 4.21
N PHE A 60 -8.74 6.38 5.54
CA PHE A 60 -7.86 5.47 6.27
C PHE A 60 -8.07 4.02 5.83
N ALA A 61 -9.33 3.58 5.67
CA ALA A 61 -9.64 2.22 5.25
C ALA A 61 -9.02 1.86 3.88
N ILE A 62 -8.98 2.83 2.97
CA ILE A 62 -8.40 2.65 1.63
C ILE A 62 -6.89 2.62 1.69
N LEU A 63 -6.29 3.62 2.36
CA LEU A 63 -4.84 3.69 2.54
C LEU A 63 -4.29 2.46 3.26
N ASP A 64 -5.02 1.94 4.24
CA ASP A 64 -4.62 0.72 4.95
C ASP A 64 -4.81 -0.53 4.09
N SER A 65 -5.88 -0.62 3.27
CA SER A 65 -6.01 -1.72 2.30
C SER A 65 -4.88 -1.77 1.28
N LEU A 66 -4.37 -0.61 0.85
CA LEU A 66 -3.24 -0.51 -0.07
C LEU A 66 -1.94 -0.96 0.60
N LYS A 67 -1.71 -0.56 1.85
CA LYS A 67 -0.55 -1.01 2.64
C LYS A 67 -0.57 -2.53 2.88
N ILE A 68 -1.74 -3.11 3.14
CA ILE A 68 -1.89 -4.56 3.34
C ILE A 68 -1.50 -5.31 2.06
N GLU A 69 -1.97 -4.86 0.89
CA GLU A 69 -1.64 -5.48 -0.39
C GLU A 69 -0.15 -5.35 -0.74
N ASP A 70 0.47 -4.21 -0.45
CA ASP A 70 1.92 -4.03 -0.64
C ASP A 70 2.72 -4.91 0.34
N GLN A 71 2.23 -5.14 1.55
CA GLN A 71 2.86 -6.02 2.53
C GLN A 71 2.71 -7.50 2.15
N GLU A 72 1.54 -7.93 1.68
CA GLU A 72 1.32 -9.29 1.15
C GLU A 72 2.25 -9.53 -0.05
N THR A 73 2.35 -8.56 -0.96
CA THR A 73 3.29 -8.62 -2.10
C THR A 73 4.75 -8.69 -1.63
N PHE A 74 5.10 -7.92 -0.61
CA PHE A 74 6.43 -7.91 -0.01
C PHE A 74 6.78 -9.28 0.61
N GLU A 75 5.92 -9.83 1.45
CA GLU A 75 6.11 -11.13 2.10
C GLU A 75 6.22 -12.27 1.09
N GLU A 76 5.41 -12.24 0.02
CA GLU A 76 5.52 -13.19 -1.09
C GLU A 76 6.88 -13.13 -1.79
N VAL A 77 7.36 -11.93 -2.12
CA VAL A 77 8.63 -11.76 -2.81
C VAL A 77 9.78 -12.20 -1.91
N ILE A 78 9.78 -11.80 -0.63
CA ILE A 78 10.80 -12.23 0.34
C ILE A 78 10.82 -13.76 0.48
N THR A 79 9.65 -14.39 0.61
CA THR A 79 9.56 -15.86 0.74
C THR A 79 10.08 -16.58 -0.51
N LYS A 80 9.92 -15.98 -1.71
CA LYS A 80 10.46 -16.52 -2.97
C LYS A 80 11.97 -16.38 -3.08
N ILE A 81 12.56 -15.26 -2.65
CA ILE A 81 13.99 -14.99 -2.86
C ILE A 81 14.91 -15.56 -1.76
N ILE A 82 14.44 -15.66 -0.51
CA ILE A 82 15.28 -16.15 0.61
C ILE A 82 15.89 -17.53 0.32
N PRO A 83 15.14 -18.53 -0.20
CA PRO A 83 15.71 -19.83 -0.56
C PRO A 83 16.79 -19.76 -1.64
N LEU A 84 16.73 -18.77 -2.54
CA LEU A 84 17.75 -18.53 -3.57
C LEU A 84 19.02 -17.92 -2.95
N ILE A 85 18.84 -16.95 -2.05
CA ILE A 85 19.96 -16.32 -1.32
C ILE A 85 20.69 -17.36 -0.47
N ILE A 86 19.96 -18.24 0.25
CA ILE A 86 20.57 -19.28 1.10
C ILE A 86 21.55 -20.17 0.35
N LYS A 87 21.29 -20.47 -0.93
CA LYS A 87 22.16 -21.33 -1.75
C LYS A 87 23.51 -20.70 -2.07
N ASP A 88 23.55 -19.38 -2.19
CA ASP A 88 24.75 -18.64 -2.59
C ASP A 88 25.46 -18.00 -1.40
N ASP A 89 24.69 -17.41 -0.49
CA ASP A 89 25.17 -16.67 0.68
C ASP A 89 24.19 -16.83 1.87
N PRO A 90 24.38 -17.88 2.69
CA PRO A 90 23.56 -18.13 3.88
C PRO A 90 23.56 -16.98 4.89
N LEU A 91 24.66 -16.22 4.98
CA LEU A 91 24.78 -15.12 5.93
C LEU A 91 23.92 -13.94 5.49
N LEU A 92 23.97 -13.60 4.20
CA LEU A 92 23.09 -12.57 3.61
C LEU A 92 21.62 -12.95 3.76
N ALA A 93 21.25 -14.21 3.52
CA ALA A 93 19.87 -14.67 3.70
C ALA A 93 19.38 -14.44 5.14
N SER A 94 20.20 -14.78 6.13
CA SER A 94 19.87 -14.58 7.54
C SER A 94 19.67 -13.10 7.87
N GLN A 95 20.54 -12.23 7.36
CA GLN A 95 20.45 -10.77 7.58
C GLN A 95 19.18 -10.18 6.93
N VAL A 96 18.90 -10.55 5.67
CA VAL A 96 17.72 -10.09 4.93
C VAL A 96 16.43 -10.59 5.59
N SER A 97 16.36 -11.86 6.00
CA SER A 97 15.20 -12.38 6.74
C SER A 97 14.99 -11.66 8.07
N SER A 98 16.07 -11.45 8.84
CA SER A 98 15.97 -10.75 10.13
C SER A 98 15.55 -9.29 9.98
N ARG A 99 15.87 -8.65 8.85
CA ARG A 99 15.47 -7.28 8.57
C ARG A 99 14.05 -7.20 8.03
N ALA A 100 13.65 -8.12 7.16
CA ALA A 100 12.31 -8.19 6.58
C ALA A 100 11.19 -8.40 7.61
N THR A 101 11.49 -8.96 8.78
CA THR A 101 10.51 -9.13 9.86
C THR A 101 10.27 -7.88 10.70
N GLN A 102 10.99 -6.78 10.43
CA GLN A 102 10.84 -5.53 11.17
C GLN A 102 9.71 -4.69 10.56
N SER A 103 8.89 -4.07 11.43
CA SER A 103 7.77 -3.24 11.00
C SER A 103 8.25 -2.03 10.19
N GLY A 104 7.56 -1.75 9.08
CA GLY A 104 7.85 -0.60 8.20
C GLY A 104 8.99 -0.81 7.20
N VAL A 105 9.56 -2.02 7.12
CA VAL A 105 10.56 -2.36 6.10
C VAL A 105 9.87 -2.60 4.76
N THR A 106 10.37 -1.94 3.71
CA THR A 106 9.91 -2.10 2.32
C THR A 106 10.97 -2.79 1.47
N MET A 107 10.58 -3.31 0.30
CA MET A 107 11.54 -3.89 -0.65
C MET A 107 12.62 -2.89 -1.05
N GLU A 108 12.26 -1.62 -1.27
CA GLU A 108 13.22 -0.56 -1.59
C GLU A 108 14.24 -0.36 -0.47
N SER A 109 13.80 -0.33 0.78
CA SER A 109 14.70 -0.18 1.93
C SER A 109 15.67 -1.35 2.06
N LEU A 110 15.21 -2.59 1.84
CA LEU A 110 16.06 -3.79 1.85
C LEU A 110 17.06 -3.79 0.70
N VAL A 111 16.65 -3.35 -0.48
CA VAL A 111 17.52 -3.23 -1.65
C VAL A 111 18.61 -2.18 -1.43
N ASN A 112 18.29 -1.09 -0.73
CA ASN A 112 19.28 -0.06 -0.40
C ASN A 112 20.28 -0.54 0.67
N GLU A 113 19.82 -1.27 1.68
CA GLU A 113 20.66 -1.81 2.76
C GLU A 113 21.49 -3.03 2.30
N PHE A 114 20.91 -3.85 1.42
CA PHE A 114 21.54 -5.05 0.85
C PHE A 114 21.49 -5.04 -0.68
N PRO A 115 22.30 -4.23 -1.38
CA PRO A 115 22.25 -4.09 -2.84
C PRO A 115 22.39 -5.41 -3.60
N ASN A 116 23.09 -6.37 -3.01
CA ASN A 116 23.33 -7.69 -3.57
C ASN A 116 22.04 -8.54 -3.72
N ILE A 117 20.93 -8.17 -3.07
CA ILE A 117 19.66 -8.91 -3.24
C ILE A 117 19.00 -8.66 -4.59
N LYS A 118 19.33 -7.55 -5.28
CA LYS A 118 18.77 -7.20 -6.60
C LYS A 118 18.89 -8.33 -7.62
N LYS A 119 19.96 -9.14 -7.53
CA LYS A 119 20.19 -10.26 -8.46
C LYS A 119 19.16 -11.40 -8.34
N TYR A 120 18.39 -11.44 -7.24
CA TYR A 120 17.35 -12.45 -7.00
C TYR A 120 15.93 -11.92 -7.24
N LEU A 121 15.78 -10.64 -7.58
CA LEU A 121 14.48 -10.00 -7.83
C LEU A 121 14.04 -10.09 -9.31
N ASN A 122 14.80 -10.81 -10.15
CA ASN A 122 14.53 -10.99 -11.58
C ASN A 122 13.71 -12.27 -11.86
#